data_AF-A0A1Z7ZIY0-F1
#
_entry.id   AF-A0A1Z7ZIY0-F1
#
_cell.length_a   1.000
_cell.length_b   1.000
_cell.length_c   1.000
_cell.angle_alpha   90.00
_cell.angle_beta   90.00
_cell.angle_gamma   90.00
#
_symmetry.space_group_name_H-M   'P 1'
#
loop_
_entity.id
_entity.type
_entity.pdbx_description
1 polymer ?
#
loop_
_entity_poly.entity_id
_entity_poly.type
_entity_poly.pdbx_seq_one_letter_code
_entity_poly.pdbx_strand_id
1 'polypeptide(L)'
;MEFNALPINEKVANNVQRVESAVHAAVRGYEKLASLVGGGRKGPYDDRNFEFVGGAKDSLRMKHYDKSLRLLWKAEEHLPQANFRDLTKGEKTFMSQAKQTLNKKEKIQIERFSSDEYKALINREYTQEQKQAIINILSIIGHGEAYAWMVAAEVLTDCKSTGGRAALTMQVLEEAKHFVVLRELMLAWDCEIPRFTVWEYVVLERTLKSTGMEKFFGMNVVVENVAMGIFGMFGELPGLEILKMFHLDESRHTALPYNYFDEMPMTWWEKNSPLAQFRRLMMVLPAVPMMASLEKDMAILGVDSLEFGGAMLRKIAHMKDRVGFNTFIPSSVLKELVNDAFNLYASYSRPGHTPRRFVEADTVMGEDMQAIEKELFDLYSTGKKVTELASRKILDWRKAA
;
A
#
# COMPACT_ATOMS: atom_id res chain seq x y z
N MET A 1 -10.85 -21.52 7.22
CA MET A 1 -10.14 -21.65 5.92
C MET A 1 -8.91 -22.54 6.16
N GLU A 2 -8.51 -23.40 5.21
CA GLU A 2 -7.28 -24.21 5.36
C GLU A 2 -6.12 -23.58 4.56
N PHE A 3 -5.05 -23.21 5.25
CA PHE A 3 -3.81 -22.75 4.63
C PHE A 3 -2.85 -23.91 4.45
N ASN A 4 -2.34 -24.09 3.23
CA ASN A 4 -1.31 -25.06 2.94
C ASN A 4 0.07 -24.43 3.15
N ALA A 5 0.57 -24.50 4.38
CA ALA A 5 1.84 -23.87 4.73
C ALA A 5 2.99 -24.37 3.83
N LEU A 6 3.81 -23.44 3.36
CA LEU A 6 4.96 -23.77 2.50
C LEU A 6 6.16 -24.20 3.36
N PRO A 7 6.94 -25.21 2.92
CA PRO A 7 8.14 -25.61 3.64
C PRO A 7 9.21 -24.52 3.54
N ILE A 8 9.80 -24.15 4.68
CA ILE A 8 10.90 -23.18 4.77
C ILE A 8 12.13 -23.80 5.43
N ASN A 9 13.32 -23.36 5.04
CA ASN A 9 14.54 -23.69 5.76
C ASN A 9 14.70 -22.72 6.95
N GLU A 10 14.37 -23.19 8.15
CA GLU A 10 14.43 -22.40 9.38
C GLU A 10 15.81 -21.75 9.61
N LYS A 11 16.90 -22.44 9.26
CA LYS A 11 18.25 -21.89 9.44
C LYS A 11 18.47 -20.67 8.55
N VAL A 12 17.95 -20.69 7.33
CA VAL A 12 18.05 -19.55 6.40
C VAL A 12 17.15 -18.41 6.88
N ALA A 13 15.90 -18.70 7.23
CA ALA A 13 14.98 -17.70 7.78
C ALA A 13 15.55 -17.00 9.03
N ASN A 14 16.12 -17.77 9.97
CA ASN A 14 16.75 -17.23 11.17
C ASN A 14 17.99 -16.36 10.84
N ASN A 15 18.75 -16.72 9.81
CA ASN A 15 19.88 -15.90 9.37
C ASN A 15 19.41 -14.58 8.75
N VAL A 16 18.35 -14.60 7.94
CA VAL A 16 17.75 -13.39 7.36
C VAL A 16 17.30 -12.45 8.47
N GLN A 17 16.58 -12.94 9.48
CA GLN A 17 16.13 -12.13 10.62
C GLN A 17 17.30 -11.54 11.42
N ARG A 18 18.40 -12.28 11.59
CA ARG A 18 19.60 -11.77 12.27
C ARG A 18 20.28 -10.66 11.48
N VAL A 19 20.43 -10.84 10.17
CA VAL A 19 20.97 -9.81 9.27
C VAL A 19 20.09 -8.57 9.33
N GLU A 20 18.78 -8.76 9.21
CA GLU A 20 17.81 -7.67 9.28
C GLU A 20 17.94 -6.88 10.59
N SER A 21 17.96 -7.58 11.72
CA SER A 21 18.10 -6.97 13.06
C SER A 21 19.41 -6.18 13.19
N ALA A 22 20.52 -6.71 12.68
CA ALA A 22 21.81 -6.02 12.69
C ALA A 22 21.79 -4.76 11.81
N VAL A 23 21.21 -4.85 10.60
CA VAL A 23 21.05 -3.70 9.70
C VAL A 23 20.11 -2.67 10.32
N HIS A 24 19.02 -3.09 10.97
CA HIS A 24 18.08 -2.21 11.66
C HIS A 24 18.76 -1.42 12.78
N ALA A 25 19.54 -2.09 13.63
CA ALA A 25 20.30 -1.45 14.68
C ALA A 25 21.31 -0.43 14.12
N ALA A 26 22.01 -0.77 13.02
CA ALA A 26 22.94 0.12 12.37
C ALA A 26 22.24 1.36 11.78
N VAL A 27 21.13 1.17 11.07
CA VAL A 27 20.34 2.27 10.49
C VAL A 27 19.81 3.17 11.60
N ARG A 28 19.17 2.61 12.65
CA ARG A 28 18.66 3.41 13.78
C ARG A 28 19.77 4.14 14.54
N GLY A 29 20.94 3.51 14.70
CA GLY A 29 22.12 4.14 15.29
C GLY A 29 22.61 5.34 14.48
N TYR A 30 22.71 5.18 13.16
CA TYR A 30 23.05 6.27 12.25
C TYR A 30 22.05 7.43 12.33
N GLU A 31 20.76 7.15 12.41
CA GLU A 31 19.73 8.20 12.50
C GLU A 31 19.78 8.99 13.79
N LYS A 32 20.02 8.30 14.90
CA LYS A 32 20.22 8.95 16.19
C LYS A 32 21.40 9.92 16.11
N LEU A 33 22.52 9.50 15.51
CA LEU A 33 23.69 10.37 15.31
C LEU A 33 23.39 11.53 14.35
N ALA A 34 22.71 11.27 13.22
CA ALA A 34 22.36 12.29 12.24
C ALA A 34 21.40 13.34 12.83
N SER A 35 20.51 12.95 13.75
CA SER A 35 19.58 13.88 14.41
C SER A 35 20.28 14.94 15.26
N LEU A 36 21.48 14.66 15.78
CA LEU A 36 22.28 15.62 16.54
C LEU A 36 22.82 16.78 15.69
N VAL A 37 22.88 16.62 14.37
CA VAL A 37 23.36 17.64 13.42
C VAL A 37 22.26 18.16 12.50
N GLY A 38 20.99 18.00 12.90
CA GLY A 38 19.83 18.45 12.12
C GLY A 38 19.46 17.55 10.93
N GLY A 39 20.04 16.35 10.84
CA GLY A 39 19.63 15.29 9.92
C GLY A 39 18.71 14.25 10.57
N GLY A 40 18.70 13.02 10.05
CA GLY A 40 17.99 11.88 10.66
C GLY A 40 16.64 11.58 10.02
N ARG A 41 15.72 10.98 10.80
CA ARG A 41 14.37 10.60 10.36
C ARG A 41 13.52 11.85 10.12
N LYS A 42 12.81 11.88 8.99
CA LYS A 42 11.98 12.99 8.55
C LYS A 42 10.53 12.85 9.03
N GLY A 43 9.96 11.65 8.97
CA GLY A 43 8.55 11.43 9.34
C GLY A 43 8.33 11.55 10.85
N PRO A 44 7.42 12.43 11.34
CA PRO A 44 7.03 12.51 12.75
C PRO A 44 6.07 11.37 13.14
N TYR A 45 6.49 10.13 12.89
CA TYR A 45 5.72 8.92 13.12
C TYR A 45 6.46 8.02 14.13
N ASP A 46 5.75 7.54 15.15
CA ASP A 46 6.26 6.58 16.12
C ASP A 46 5.83 5.17 15.71
N ASP A 47 6.77 4.45 15.11
CA ASP A 47 6.57 3.07 14.66
C ASP A 47 6.49 2.07 15.81
N ARG A 48 6.94 2.45 17.02
CA ARG A 48 6.82 1.58 18.20
C ARG A 48 5.39 1.54 18.73
N ASN A 49 4.70 2.68 18.68
CA ASN A 49 3.34 2.82 19.20
C ASN A 49 2.28 2.83 18.09
N PHE A 50 2.72 2.67 16.83
CA PHE A 50 1.86 2.69 15.65
C PHE A 50 0.98 3.96 15.59
N GLU A 51 1.60 5.13 15.77
CA GLU A 51 0.91 6.42 15.82
C GLU A 51 1.81 7.58 15.38
N PHE A 52 1.22 8.72 15.01
CA PHE A 52 1.99 9.95 14.83
C PHE A 52 2.47 10.49 16.18
N VAL A 53 3.63 11.17 16.18
CA VAL A 53 4.21 11.75 17.41
C VAL A 53 3.22 12.72 18.04
N GLY A 54 2.86 12.47 19.31
CA GLY A 54 1.83 13.22 20.04
C GLY A 54 0.42 12.63 19.97
N GLY A 55 0.24 11.50 19.27
CA GLY A 55 -1.02 10.79 19.07
C GLY A 55 -1.66 10.23 20.34
N ALA A 56 -0.88 9.87 21.37
CA ALA A 56 -1.38 9.30 22.63
C ALA A 56 -2.50 10.08 23.36
N LYS A 57 -2.78 11.34 22.98
CA LYS A 57 -3.85 12.19 23.55
C LYS A 57 -5.01 12.47 22.59
N ASP A 58 -5.34 11.50 21.72
CA ASP A 58 -6.17 11.57 20.49
C ASP A 58 -7.64 12.06 20.60
N SER A 59 -7.90 13.06 21.43
CA SER A 59 -9.20 13.72 21.54
C SER A 59 -9.55 14.52 20.28
N LEU A 60 -8.56 14.91 19.47
CA LEU A 60 -8.77 15.63 18.22
C LEU A 60 -9.36 14.73 17.13
N ARG A 61 -8.93 13.46 17.01
CA ARG A 61 -9.58 12.51 16.10
C ARG A 61 -11.06 12.39 16.41
N MET A 62 -11.41 12.06 17.65
CA MET A 62 -12.82 11.89 18.04
C MET A 62 -13.66 13.17 17.88
N LYS A 63 -13.07 14.35 18.11
CA LYS A 63 -13.78 15.63 18.04
C LYS A 63 -13.92 16.18 16.63
N HIS A 64 -12.93 15.98 15.77
CA HIS A 64 -12.85 16.57 14.44
C HIS A 64 -12.84 15.53 13.35
N TYR A 65 -11.94 14.55 13.38
CA TYR A 65 -11.85 13.56 12.30
C TYR A 65 -13.06 12.63 12.24
N ASP A 66 -13.45 11.99 13.34
CA ASP A 66 -14.60 11.07 13.39
C ASP A 66 -15.92 11.79 13.07
N LYS A 67 -16.00 13.10 13.36
CA LYS A 67 -17.15 13.94 12.99
C LYS A 67 -17.07 14.39 11.53
N SER A 68 -15.88 14.74 11.04
CA SER A 68 -15.65 15.14 9.66
C SER A 68 -15.79 13.96 8.70
N LEU A 69 -15.43 12.73 9.08
CA LEU A 69 -15.72 11.51 8.31
C LEU A 69 -17.22 11.28 8.15
N ARG A 70 -18.02 11.60 9.17
CA ARG A 70 -19.50 11.60 9.06
C ARG A 70 -20.03 12.69 8.13
N LEU A 71 -19.22 13.72 7.89
CA LEU A 71 -19.57 14.94 7.16
C LEU A 71 -18.72 15.14 5.89
N LEU A 72 -17.97 14.13 5.42
CA LEU A 72 -16.89 14.32 4.43
C LEU A 72 -17.48 14.55 3.03
N TRP A 73 -17.95 15.77 2.89
CA TRP A 73 -17.95 16.73 1.80
C TRP A 73 -18.08 16.15 0.40
N LYS A 74 -19.27 16.32 -0.16
CA LYS A 74 -19.57 16.03 -1.56
C LYS A 74 -19.87 17.35 -2.25
N ALA A 75 -19.09 17.67 -3.28
CA ALA A 75 -19.22 18.94 -3.99
C ALA A 75 -20.61 19.06 -4.63
N GLU A 76 -21.20 17.93 -5.06
CA GLU A 76 -22.57 17.87 -5.56
C GLU A 76 -23.62 18.27 -4.49
N GLU A 77 -23.37 18.04 -3.20
CA GLU A 77 -24.29 18.40 -2.10
C GLU A 77 -24.25 19.89 -1.78
N HIS A 78 -23.06 20.50 -1.81
CA HIS A 78 -22.86 21.88 -1.39
C HIS A 78 -22.91 22.90 -2.53
N LEU A 79 -22.78 22.44 -3.78
CA LEU A 79 -22.90 23.26 -4.98
C LEU A 79 -23.65 22.49 -6.08
N PRO A 80 -24.96 22.20 -5.91
CA PRO A 80 -25.72 21.34 -6.81
C PRO A 80 -25.77 21.84 -8.27
N GLN A 81 -25.58 23.14 -8.47
CA GLN A 81 -25.47 23.82 -9.76
C GLN A 81 -24.11 23.66 -10.47
N ALA A 82 -23.08 23.12 -9.80
CA ALA A 82 -21.82 22.80 -10.45
C ALA A 82 -21.92 21.48 -11.24
N ASN A 83 -20.97 21.26 -12.15
CA ASN A 83 -20.87 20.01 -12.93
C ASN A 83 -20.20 18.85 -12.16
N PHE A 84 -19.92 19.03 -10.86
CA PHE A 84 -19.42 17.94 -10.02
C PHE A 84 -20.56 16.97 -9.69
N ARG A 85 -20.35 15.69 -10.02
CA ARG A 85 -21.28 14.59 -9.75
C ARG A 85 -20.54 13.46 -9.03
N ASP A 86 -20.20 13.72 -7.78
CA ASP A 86 -19.39 12.87 -6.90
C ASP A 86 -20.22 12.04 -5.90
N LEU A 87 -21.56 12.08 -6.03
CA LEU A 87 -22.48 11.20 -5.31
C LEU A 87 -23.01 10.08 -6.23
N THR A 88 -22.65 8.84 -5.93
CA THR A 88 -23.30 7.68 -6.55
C THR A 88 -24.74 7.52 -6.04
N LYS A 89 -25.59 6.82 -6.81
CA LYS A 89 -27.00 6.60 -6.45
C LYS A 89 -27.16 5.86 -5.11
N GLY A 90 -26.24 4.94 -4.79
CA GLY A 90 -26.20 4.24 -3.50
C GLY A 90 -25.80 5.13 -2.32
N GLU A 91 -24.85 6.06 -2.53
CA GLU A 91 -24.44 7.04 -1.51
C GLU A 91 -25.55 8.06 -1.22
N LYS A 92 -26.32 8.49 -2.22
CA LYS A 92 -27.49 9.37 -2.03
C LYS A 92 -28.53 8.72 -1.11
N THR A 93 -28.75 7.42 -1.26
CA THR A 93 -29.68 6.65 -0.42
C THR A 93 -29.10 6.36 0.97
N PHE A 94 -27.83 5.98 1.08
CA PHE A 94 -27.13 5.73 2.34
C PHE A 94 -27.05 7.00 3.21
N MET A 95 -26.83 8.18 2.59
CA MET A 95 -26.72 9.44 3.32
C MET A 95 -28.07 9.99 3.79
N SER A 96 -29.14 9.73 3.04
CA SER A 96 -30.50 10.01 3.50
C SER A 96 -30.89 9.13 4.69
N GLN A 97 -30.38 7.90 4.78
CA GLN A 97 -30.58 6.99 5.90
C GLN A 97 -29.70 7.34 7.12
N ALA A 98 -28.45 7.78 6.89
CA ALA A 98 -27.51 8.17 7.95
C ALA A 98 -27.92 9.46 8.70
N LYS A 99 -28.56 10.42 8.02
CA LYS A 99 -29.02 11.68 8.63
C LYS A 99 -30.27 11.54 9.53
N GLN A 100 -31.02 10.44 9.42
CA GLN A 100 -32.28 10.24 10.17
C GLN A 100 -32.14 9.33 11.41
N THR A 101 -30.94 8.82 11.72
CA THR A 101 -30.77 7.68 12.67
C THR A 101 -29.87 7.94 13.88
N LEU A 102 -29.42 9.17 14.10
CA LEU A 102 -28.49 9.48 15.16
C LEU A 102 -29.20 9.62 16.52
N ASN A 103 -29.20 8.50 17.24
CA ASN A 103 -29.81 8.29 18.54
C ASN A 103 -28.88 7.43 19.41
N LYS A 104 -29.36 6.88 20.54
CA LYS A 104 -28.59 6.02 21.46
C LYS A 104 -27.80 4.88 20.78
N LYS A 105 -28.07 4.51 19.51
CA LYS A 105 -27.30 3.57 18.68
C LYS A 105 -26.07 4.14 17.96
N GLU A 106 -25.86 5.44 17.90
CA GLU A 106 -24.52 5.99 17.62
C GLU A 106 -23.52 5.59 18.72
N LYS A 107 -24.01 5.38 19.95
CA LYS A 107 -23.25 4.80 21.07
C LYS A 107 -22.91 3.32 20.88
N ILE A 108 -23.60 2.62 19.99
CA ILE A 108 -23.33 1.21 19.59
C ILE A 108 -22.35 1.14 18.40
N GLN A 109 -22.16 2.24 17.65
CA GLN A 109 -21.13 2.29 16.59
C GLN A 109 -19.69 2.41 17.13
N ILE A 110 -19.51 2.76 18.41
CA ILE A 110 -18.23 2.71 19.15
C ILE A 110 -17.94 1.29 19.69
N GLU A 111 -18.96 0.42 19.82
CA GLU A 111 -18.82 -0.98 20.26
C GLU A 111 -18.66 -1.97 19.07
N ARG A 112 -18.71 -1.48 17.81
CA ARG A 112 -18.83 -2.28 16.57
C ARG A 112 -17.53 -2.68 15.87
N PHE A 113 -16.37 -2.10 16.21
CA PHE A 113 -15.05 -2.62 15.78
C PHE A 113 -14.56 -3.76 16.70
N SER A 114 -15.21 -3.92 17.84
CA SER A 114 -14.93 -4.88 18.91
C SER A 114 -16.04 -5.91 19.08
N SER A 115 -16.88 -6.16 18.06
CA SER A 115 -17.99 -7.09 18.27
C SER A 115 -17.41 -8.48 18.59
N ASP A 116 -17.95 -9.12 19.62
CA ASP A 116 -17.61 -10.50 19.96
C ASP A 116 -17.76 -11.42 18.75
N GLU A 117 -18.66 -11.08 17.81
CA GLU A 117 -18.87 -11.75 16.53
C GLU A 117 -17.67 -11.65 15.59
N TYR A 118 -17.05 -10.47 15.45
CA TYR A 118 -15.87 -10.29 14.60
C TYR A 118 -14.64 -10.99 15.20
N LYS A 119 -14.46 -10.89 16.53
CA LYS A 119 -13.43 -11.65 17.23
C LYS A 119 -13.66 -13.17 17.12
N ALA A 120 -14.92 -13.61 17.24
CA ALA A 120 -15.28 -15.02 17.06
C ALA A 120 -15.01 -15.51 15.63
N LEU A 121 -15.26 -14.68 14.61
CA LEU A 121 -14.89 -14.99 13.23
C LEU A 121 -13.38 -15.20 13.09
N ILE A 122 -12.55 -14.24 13.51
CA ILE A 122 -11.08 -14.36 13.42
C ILE A 122 -10.59 -15.59 14.19
N ASN A 123 -11.10 -15.82 15.40
CA ASN A 123 -10.71 -16.96 16.24
C ASN A 123 -11.13 -18.30 15.66
N ARG A 124 -12.20 -18.34 14.85
CA ARG A 124 -12.66 -19.54 14.16
C ARG A 124 -11.84 -19.82 12.90
N GLU A 125 -11.51 -18.78 12.14
CA GLU A 125 -10.86 -18.94 10.82
C GLU A 125 -9.34 -19.09 10.90
N TYR A 126 -8.70 -18.55 11.95
CA TYR A 126 -7.24 -18.48 12.04
C TYR A 126 -6.70 -19.02 13.36
N THR A 127 -5.60 -19.77 13.27
CA THR A 127 -4.73 -20.08 14.40
C THR A 127 -3.99 -18.83 14.88
N GLN A 128 -3.44 -18.88 16.10
CA GLN A 128 -2.68 -17.73 16.63
C GLN A 128 -1.44 -17.40 15.79
N GLU A 129 -0.77 -18.42 15.24
CA GLU A 129 0.39 -18.24 14.36
C GLU A 129 -0.01 -17.56 13.04
N GLN A 130 -1.13 -17.97 12.44
CA GLN A 130 -1.67 -17.32 11.23
C GLN A 130 -2.08 -15.87 11.49
N LYS A 131 -2.72 -15.59 12.63
CA LYS A 131 -3.06 -14.21 13.00
C LYS A 131 -1.81 -13.34 13.13
N GLN A 132 -0.77 -13.84 13.80
CA GLN A 132 0.49 -13.09 13.92
C GLN A 132 1.15 -12.89 12.55
N ALA A 133 1.17 -13.90 11.68
CA ALA A 133 1.70 -13.77 10.33
C ALA A 133 0.93 -12.72 9.50
N ILE A 134 -0.40 -12.72 9.58
CA ILE A 134 -1.25 -11.71 8.94
C ILE A 134 -0.91 -10.32 9.49
N ILE A 135 -0.80 -10.16 10.81
CA ILE A 135 -0.50 -8.86 11.44
C ILE A 135 0.91 -8.38 11.10
N ASN A 136 1.90 -9.27 10.99
CA ASN A 136 3.25 -8.93 10.53
C ASN A 136 3.27 -8.39 9.10
N ILE A 137 2.38 -8.87 8.23
CA ILE A 137 2.31 -8.38 6.85
C ILE A 137 1.42 -7.14 6.76
N LEU A 138 0.31 -7.09 7.51
CA LEU A 138 -0.57 -5.92 7.57
C LEU A 138 0.10 -4.71 8.24
N SER A 139 1.06 -4.90 9.15
CA SER A 139 1.80 -3.79 9.74
C SER A 139 2.66 -3.06 8.72
N ILE A 140 3.19 -3.77 7.70
CA ILE A 140 4.01 -3.17 6.64
C ILE A 140 3.19 -2.19 5.83
N ILE A 141 1.97 -2.59 5.44
CA ILE A 141 1.08 -1.70 4.72
C ILE A 141 0.52 -0.63 5.62
N GLY A 142 0.17 -0.95 6.87
CA GLY A 142 -0.36 0.02 7.82
C GLY A 142 0.64 1.13 8.16
N HIS A 143 1.92 0.83 8.34
CA HIS A 143 2.93 1.88 8.45
C HIS A 143 3.18 2.59 7.11
N GLY A 144 3.10 1.84 6.00
CA GLY A 144 3.08 2.37 4.64
C GLY A 144 2.04 3.48 4.48
N GLU A 145 0.80 3.27 4.93
CA GLU A 145 -0.29 4.26 4.87
C GLU A 145 0.02 5.55 5.64
N ALA A 146 0.67 5.45 6.79
CA ALA A 146 1.08 6.63 7.54
C ALA A 146 2.11 7.46 6.73
N TYR A 147 3.04 6.79 6.05
CA TYR A 147 4.01 7.44 5.19
C TYR A 147 3.39 7.95 3.90
N ALA A 148 2.50 7.18 3.29
CA ALA A 148 1.71 7.54 2.13
C ALA A 148 0.97 8.86 2.36
N TRP A 149 0.29 8.97 3.50
CA TRP A 149 -0.38 10.19 3.92
C TRP A 149 0.57 11.39 3.99
N MET A 150 1.72 11.24 4.66
CA MET A 150 2.71 12.32 4.75
C MET A 150 3.27 12.71 3.37
N VAL A 151 3.57 11.72 2.54
CA VAL A 151 4.15 11.94 1.21
C VAL A 151 3.15 12.63 0.31
N ALA A 152 1.91 12.15 0.22
CA ALA A 152 0.84 12.75 -0.56
C ALA A 152 0.58 14.21 -0.15
N ALA A 153 0.63 14.49 1.16
CA ALA A 153 0.48 15.84 1.69
C ALA A 153 1.61 16.78 1.25
N GLU A 154 2.85 16.29 1.17
CA GLU A 154 3.98 17.05 0.63
C GLU A 154 3.91 17.20 -0.90
N VAL A 155 3.49 16.16 -1.63
CA VAL A 155 3.36 16.24 -3.11
C VAL A 155 2.30 17.26 -3.52
N LEU A 156 1.26 17.46 -2.71
CA LEU A 156 0.18 18.41 -2.99
C LEU A 156 0.68 19.83 -3.25
N THR A 157 1.77 20.26 -2.60
CA THR A 157 2.34 21.60 -2.82
C THR A 157 3.05 21.72 -4.16
N ASP A 158 3.63 20.63 -4.65
CA ASP A 158 4.41 20.58 -5.88
C ASP A 158 3.53 20.37 -7.12
N CYS A 159 2.28 19.93 -6.92
CA CYS A 159 1.34 19.67 -7.99
C CYS A 159 0.75 20.95 -8.59
N LYS A 160 0.83 21.02 -9.93
CA LYS A 160 0.16 22.04 -10.76
C LYS A 160 -1.24 21.56 -11.14
N SER A 161 -2.03 22.43 -11.76
CA SER A 161 -3.43 22.18 -12.16
C SER A 161 -4.40 22.02 -10.98
N THR A 162 -5.62 22.52 -11.16
CA THR A 162 -6.72 22.28 -10.22
C THR A 162 -7.06 20.79 -10.14
N GLY A 163 -7.03 20.08 -11.27
CA GLY A 163 -7.32 18.65 -11.33
C GLY A 163 -6.30 17.81 -10.57
N GLY A 164 -5.00 18.06 -10.79
CA GLY A 164 -3.93 17.37 -10.07
C GLY A 164 -3.96 17.62 -8.56
N ARG A 165 -4.19 18.87 -8.15
CA ARG A 165 -4.32 19.22 -6.71
C ARG A 165 -5.56 18.58 -6.08
N ALA A 166 -6.68 18.52 -6.80
CA ALA A 166 -7.87 17.83 -6.32
C ALA A 166 -7.62 16.32 -6.16
N ALA A 167 -6.99 15.68 -7.15
CA ALA A 167 -6.68 14.26 -7.09
C ALA A 167 -5.72 13.92 -5.93
N LEU A 168 -4.66 14.71 -5.70
CA LEU A 168 -3.77 14.50 -4.56
C LEU A 168 -4.44 14.81 -3.22
N THR A 169 -5.36 15.77 -3.17
CA THR A 169 -6.13 16.03 -1.95
C THR A 169 -7.00 14.83 -1.60
N MET A 170 -7.60 14.18 -2.61
CA MET A 170 -8.33 12.93 -2.42
C MET A 170 -7.42 11.82 -1.91
N GLN A 171 -6.25 11.64 -2.53
CA GLN A 171 -5.27 10.67 -2.07
C GLN A 171 -4.89 10.91 -0.60
N VAL A 172 -4.57 12.15 -0.20
CA VAL A 172 -4.28 12.51 1.20
C VAL A 172 -5.39 12.06 2.17
N LEU A 173 -6.66 12.24 1.79
CA LEU A 173 -7.80 11.83 2.61
C LEU A 173 -7.97 10.30 2.62
N GLU A 174 -7.71 9.64 1.49
CA GLU A 174 -7.78 8.19 1.31
C GLU A 174 -6.70 7.49 2.16
N GLU A 175 -5.43 7.91 2.09
CA GLU A 175 -4.35 7.31 2.91
C GLU A 175 -4.58 7.52 4.41
N ALA A 176 -5.07 8.71 4.79
CA ALA A 176 -5.40 8.99 6.18
C ALA A 176 -6.50 8.04 6.70
N LYS A 177 -7.50 7.76 5.86
CA LYS A 177 -8.59 6.82 6.14
C LYS A 177 -8.06 5.39 6.21
N HIS A 178 -7.23 4.97 5.25
CA HIS A 178 -6.62 3.63 5.24
C HIS A 178 -5.80 3.41 6.51
N PHE A 179 -4.94 4.37 6.87
CA PHE A 179 -4.15 4.30 8.09
C PHE A 179 -5.02 4.12 9.34
N VAL A 180 -6.03 4.97 9.53
CA VAL A 180 -6.90 4.90 10.72
C VAL A 180 -7.66 3.58 10.77
N VAL A 181 -8.22 3.14 9.64
CA VAL A 181 -8.99 1.89 9.60
C VAL A 181 -8.09 0.67 9.80
N LEU A 182 -6.93 0.59 9.15
CA LEU A 182 -5.97 -0.50 9.34
C LEU A 182 -5.45 -0.55 10.77
N ARG A 183 -5.21 0.60 11.39
CA ARG A 183 -4.83 0.67 12.80
C ARG A 183 -5.86 0.01 13.71
N GLU A 184 -7.12 0.42 13.60
CA GLU A 184 -8.20 -0.12 14.42
C GLU A 184 -8.45 -1.61 14.09
N LEU A 185 -8.32 -1.99 12.81
CA LEU A 185 -8.38 -3.38 12.36
C LEU A 185 -7.31 -4.23 13.05
N MET A 186 -6.04 -3.84 12.99
CA MET A 186 -4.95 -4.62 13.57
C MET A 186 -5.03 -4.71 15.10
N LEU A 187 -5.47 -3.63 15.77
CA LEU A 187 -5.69 -3.65 17.22
C LEU A 187 -6.79 -4.65 17.63
N ALA A 188 -7.73 -5.00 16.74
CA ALA A 188 -8.79 -5.95 17.02
C ALA A 188 -8.36 -7.43 16.98
N TRP A 189 -7.18 -7.73 16.42
CA TRP A 189 -6.69 -9.12 16.22
C TRP A 189 -5.96 -9.70 17.44
N ASP A 190 -5.85 -8.95 18.55
CA ASP A 190 -5.20 -9.37 19.79
C ASP A 190 -3.78 -9.95 19.58
N CYS A 191 -3.03 -9.37 18.63
CA CYS A 191 -1.64 -9.73 18.30
C CYS A 191 -0.70 -8.54 18.53
N GLU A 192 0.60 -8.82 18.65
CA GLU A 192 1.60 -7.75 18.70
C GLU A 192 1.74 -7.13 17.30
N ILE A 193 1.62 -5.81 17.19
CA ILE A 193 1.89 -5.07 15.96
C ILE A 193 3.40 -4.78 15.93
N PRO A 194 4.17 -5.38 15.00
CA PRO A 194 5.60 -5.15 14.96
C PRO A 194 5.93 -3.74 14.47
N ARG A 195 7.17 -3.34 14.73
CA ARG A 195 7.74 -2.11 14.14
C ARG A 195 8.07 -2.33 12.68
N PHE A 196 8.46 -1.25 12.01
CA PHE A 196 9.13 -1.30 10.71
C PHE A 196 10.17 -2.42 10.59
N THR A 197 10.04 -3.21 9.53
CA THR A 197 11.21 -3.90 8.98
C THR A 197 12.23 -2.87 8.52
N VAL A 198 13.53 -3.21 8.55
CA VAL A 198 14.53 -2.22 8.13
C VAL A 198 14.40 -1.85 6.65
N TRP A 199 13.93 -2.80 5.83
CA TRP A 199 13.81 -2.62 4.40
C TRP A 199 12.64 -1.71 4.04
N GLU A 200 11.47 -1.96 4.62
CA GLU A 200 10.30 -1.10 4.54
C GLU A 200 10.64 0.32 5.01
N TYR A 201 11.30 0.44 6.17
CA TYR A 201 11.75 1.72 6.70
C TYR A 201 12.58 2.49 5.66
N VAL A 202 13.55 1.82 5.04
CA VAL A 202 14.42 2.44 4.05
C VAL A 202 13.64 2.87 2.80
N VAL A 203 12.67 2.09 2.33
CA VAL A 203 11.82 2.47 1.19
C VAL A 203 11.03 3.74 1.54
N LEU A 204 10.25 3.70 2.62
CA LEU A 204 9.32 4.76 3.00
C LEU A 204 10.05 6.06 3.34
N GLU A 205 11.13 5.97 4.10
CA GLU A 205 11.91 7.14 4.52
C GLU A 205 12.66 7.78 3.34
N ARG A 206 13.15 6.98 2.36
CA ARG A 206 13.72 7.53 1.12
C ARG A 206 12.67 8.21 0.26
N THR A 207 11.48 7.62 0.15
CA THR A 207 10.34 8.23 -0.55
C THR A 207 9.98 9.57 0.09
N LEU A 208 9.82 9.63 1.41
CA LEU A 208 9.50 10.88 2.11
C LEU A 208 10.61 11.94 1.99
N LYS A 209 11.89 11.54 2.02
CA LYS A 209 13.03 12.46 1.84
C LYS A 209 13.25 12.93 0.41
N SER A 210 12.68 12.25 -0.57
CA SER A 210 12.81 12.66 -1.97
C SER A 210 12.12 14.00 -2.24
N THR A 211 12.45 14.62 -3.37
CA THR A 211 11.93 15.92 -3.79
C THR A 211 11.45 15.85 -5.23
N GLY A 212 10.49 16.68 -5.60
CA GLY A 212 10.01 16.76 -6.98
C GLY A 212 9.48 15.43 -7.51
N MET A 213 9.84 15.07 -8.73
CA MET A 213 9.26 13.92 -9.44
C MET A 213 9.67 12.57 -8.84
N GLU A 214 10.80 12.49 -8.14
CA GLU A 214 11.21 11.29 -7.41
C GLU A 214 10.23 10.94 -6.29
N LYS A 215 9.50 11.94 -5.76
CA LYS A 215 8.46 11.72 -4.75
C LYS A 215 7.24 11.03 -5.35
N PHE A 216 6.78 11.46 -6.54
CA PHE A 216 5.75 10.73 -7.30
C PHE A 216 6.17 9.31 -7.65
N PHE A 217 7.45 9.11 -8.01
CA PHE A 217 7.96 7.76 -8.27
C PHE A 217 7.91 6.89 -7.01
N GLY A 218 8.50 7.36 -5.91
CA GLY A 218 8.54 6.58 -4.67
C GLY A 218 7.14 6.30 -4.12
N MET A 219 6.25 7.28 -4.16
CA MET A 219 4.87 7.16 -3.70
C MET A 219 4.05 6.25 -4.63
N ASN A 220 3.71 6.76 -5.81
CA ASN A 220 2.69 6.18 -6.66
C ASN A 220 3.18 4.98 -7.49
N VAL A 221 4.49 4.88 -7.75
CA VAL A 221 5.05 3.77 -8.55
C VAL A 221 5.58 2.65 -7.65
N VAL A 222 6.16 2.96 -6.49
CA VAL A 222 6.73 1.94 -5.59
C VAL A 222 5.76 1.59 -4.47
N VAL A 223 5.43 2.54 -3.59
CA VAL A 223 4.63 2.27 -2.38
C VAL A 223 3.23 1.75 -2.74
N GLU A 224 2.50 2.43 -3.62
CA GLU A 224 1.13 1.99 -3.97
C GLU A 224 1.10 0.63 -4.67
N ASN A 225 2.12 0.29 -5.46
CA ASN A 225 2.16 -1.01 -6.13
C ASN A 225 2.48 -2.15 -5.16
N VAL A 226 3.24 -1.87 -4.08
CA VAL A 226 3.37 -2.80 -2.96
C VAL A 226 2.04 -2.92 -2.23
N ALA A 227 1.37 -1.79 -1.96
CA ALA A 227 0.11 -1.75 -1.25
C ALA A 227 -1.00 -2.54 -1.99
N MET A 228 -1.18 -2.23 -3.28
CA MET A 228 -2.08 -2.93 -4.19
C MET A 228 -1.79 -4.43 -4.25
N GLY A 229 -0.52 -4.84 -4.24
CA GLY A 229 -0.15 -6.25 -4.18
C GLY A 229 -0.66 -6.94 -2.91
N ILE A 230 -0.43 -6.34 -1.74
CA ILE A 230 -0.84 -6.90 -0.44
C ILE A 230 -2.36 -6.90 -0.31
N PHE A 231 -3.04 -5.81 -0.67
CA PHE A 231 -4.50 -5.74 -0.64
C PHE A 231 -5.16 -6.75 -1.58
N GLY A 232 -4.63 -6.89 -2.80
CA GLY A 232 -5.11 -7.87 -3.78
C GLY A 232 -4.90 -9.32 -3.33
N MET A 233 -3.88 -9.57 -2.53
CA MET A 233 -3.59 -10.90 -2.01
C MET A 233 -4.46 -11.28 -0.81
N PHE A 234 -4.76 -10.34 0.08
CA PHE A 234 -5.49 -10.62 1.32
C PHE A 234 -6.95 -10.20 1.32
N GLY A 235 -7.44 -9.49 0.31
CA GLY A 235 -8.81 -8.99 0.29
C GLY A 235 -9.90 -10.06 0.30
N GLU A 236 -9.58 -11.31 -0.06
CA GLU A 236 -10.52 -12.45 0.01
C GLU A 236 -10.49 -13.18 1.36
N LEU A 237 -9.57 -12.83 2.26
CA LEU A 237 -9.45 -13.51 3.55
C LEU A 237 -10.59 -13.08 4.49
N PRO A 238 -11.24 -14.03 5.21
CA PRO A 238 -12.27 -13.72 6.19
C PRO A 238 -11.84 -12.65 7.20
N GLY A 239 -12.62 -11.58 7.33
CA GLY A 239 -12.34 -10.45 8.22
C GLY A 239 -11.40 -9.38 7.64
N LEU A 240 -10.88 -9.56 6.43
CA LEU A 240 -10.03 -8.60 5.72
C LEU A 240 -10.68 -8.05 4.43
N GLU A 241 -11.99 -8.21 4.27
CA GLU A 241 -12.71 -7.83 3.05
C GLU A 241 -12.66 -6.31 2.78
N ILE A 242 -12.42 -5.51 3.83
CA ILE A 242 -12.18 -4.07 3.72
C ILE A 242 -11.02 -3.74 2.75
N LEU A 243 -10.03 -4.63 2.63
CA LEU A 243 -8.85 -4.42 1.78
C LEU A 243 -9.22 -4.39 0.29
N LYS A 244 -10.35 -5.00 -0.12
CA LYS A 244 -10.86 -4.87 -1.50
C LYS A 244 -11.17 -3.41 -1.86
N MET A 245 -11.70 -2.66 -0.90
CA MET A 245 -11.97 -1.23 -1.11
C MET A 245 -10.69 -0.41 -1.15
N PHE A 246 -9.68 -0.75 -0.34
CA PHE A 246 -8.38 -0.09 -0.43
C PHE A 246 -7.67 -0.41 -1.74
N HIS A 247 -7.73 -1.65 -2.22
CA HIS A 247 -7.23 -2.03 -3.55
C HIS A 247 -7.78 -1.16 -4.69
N LEU A 248 -9.08 -0.83 -4.63
CA LEU A 248 -9.71 0.09 -5.58
C LEU A 248 -9.18 1.52 -5.45
N ASP A 249 -8.94 2.01 -4.23
CA ASP A 249 -8.34 3.32 -3.98
C ASP A 249 -6.90 3.35 -4.56
N GLU A 250 -6.09 2.33 -4.27
CA GLU A 250 -4.71 2.20 -4.78
C GLU A 250 -4.62 2.12 -6.30
N SER A 251 -5.59 1.48 -6.97
CA SER A 251 -5.65 1.47 -8.43
C SER A 251 -5.76 2.88 -9.03
N ARG A 252 -6.38 3.83 -8.31
CA ARG A 252 -6.49 5.23 -8.73
C ARG A 252 -5.20 5.99 -8.40
N HIS A 253 -4.62 5.75 -7.23
CA HIS A 253 -3.36 6.38 -6.83
C HIS A 253 -2.19 5.98 -7.75
N THR A 254 -2.12 4.70 -8.15
CA THR A 254 -1.13 4.21 -9.11
C THR A 254 -1.30 4.81 -10.51
N ALA A 255 -2.54 5.11 -10.92
CA ALA A 255 -2.82 5.75 -12.21
C ALA A 255 -2.54 7.26 -12.22
N LEU A 256 -2.46 7.90 -11.04
CA LEU A 256 -2.34 9.36 -10.90
C LEU A 256 -1.13 9.94 -11.63
N PRO A 257 0.11 9.44 -11.49
CA PRO A 257 1.26 10.01 -12.17
C PRO A 257 1.11 9.95 -13.69
N TYR A 258 0.57 8.86 -14.22
CA TYR A 258 0.36 8.74 -15.66
C TYR A 258 -0.60 9.81 -16.17
N ASN A 259 -1.75 10.00 -15.52
CA ASN A 259 -2.72 11.02 -15.91
C ASN A 259 -2.16 12.43 -15.73
N TYR A 260 -1.45 12.67 -14.62
CA TYR A 260 -0.84 13.96 -14.33
C TYR A 260 0.24 14.33 -15.37
N PHE A 261 1.11 13.40 -15.75
CA PHE A 261 2.17 13.65 -16.73
C PHE A 261 1.70 13.58 -18.19
N ASP A 262 0.49 13.12 -18.47
CA ASP A 262 -0.16 13.32 -19.77
C ASP A 262 -0.54 14.80 -19.95
N GLU A 263 -1.05 15.44 -18.90
CA GLU A 263 -1.41 16.88 -18.91
C GLU A 263 -0.21 17.80 -18.69
N MET A 264 0.72 17.39 -17.82
CA MET A 264 1.91 18.15 -17.41
C MET A 264 3.18 17.34 -17.67
N PRO A 265 3.61 17.16 -18.93
CA PRO A 265 4.70 16.26 -19.26
C PRO A 265 6.01 16.58 -18.54
N MET A 266 6.66 15.54 -18.02
CA MET A 266 8.02 15.65 -17.47
C MET A 266 8.98 16.17 -18.54
N THR A 267 9.88 17.05 -18.12
CA THR A 267 11.01 17.48 -18.93
C THR A 267 11.96 16.32 -19.23
N TRP A 268 12.79 16.49 -20.27
CA TRP A 268 13.79 15.48 -20.61
C TRP A 268 14.73 15.16 -19.45
N TRP A 269 15.13 16.17 -18.67
CA TRP A 269 16.02 15.98 -17.51
C TRP A 269 15.37 15.25 -16.36
N GLU A 270 14.09 15.54 -16.07
CA GLU A 270 13.34 14.78 -15.07
C GLU A 270 13.23 13.31 -15.47
N LYS A 271 13.04 13.00 -16.75
CA LYS A 271 13.03 11.61 -17.21
C LYS A 271 14.41 10.96 -17.14
N ASN A 272 15.44 11.63 -17.69
CA ASN A 272 16.71 11.00 -18.06
C ASN A 272 17.90 11.31 -17.14
N SER A 273 17.77 12.19 -16.14
CA SER A 273 18.90 12.55 -15.27
C SER A 273 19.53 11.30 -14.61
N PRO A 274 20.84 11.05 -14.79
CA PRO A 274 21.51 9.91 -14.16
C PRO A 274 21.34 9.89 -12.64
N LEU A 275 21.36 11.06 -11.99
CA LEU A 275 21.15 11.15 -10.56
C LEU A 275 19.72 10.75 -10.15
N ALA A 276 18.71 11.15 -10.93
CA ALA A 276 17.32 10.75 -10.72
C ALA A 276 17.14 9.24 -10.92
N GLN A 277 17.71 8.69 -11.99
CA GLN A 277 17.69 7.26 -12.27
C GLN A 277 18.32 6.44 -11.13
N PHE A 278 19.43 6.92 -10.56
CA PHE A 278 20.08 6.27 -9.41
C PHE A 278 19.18 6.31 -8.17
N ARG A 279 18.60 7.48 -7.86
CA ARG A 279 17.69 7.64 -6.72
C ARG A 279 16.49 6.70 -6.81
N ARG A 280 15.87 6.59 -8.00
CA ARG A 280 14.74 5.68 -8.26
C ARG A 280 15.13 4.22 -8.07
N LEU A 281 16.28 3.81 -8.60
CA LEU A 281 16.82 2.46 -8.37
C LEU A 281 17.00 2.19 -6.87
N MET A 282 17.57 3.14 -6.13
CA MET A 282 17.76 3.02 -4.68
C MET A 282 16.47 3.00 -3.87
N MET A 283 15.33 3.46 -4.42
CA MET A 283 14.02 3.30 -3.78
C MET A 283 13.45 1.89 -3.95
N VAL A 284 13.72 1.24 -5.07
CA VAL A 284 13.19 -0.10 -5.39
C VAL A 284 14.04 -1.21 -4.78
N LEU A 285 15.37 -1.07 -4.79
CA LEU A 285 16.29 -2.13 -4.35
C LEU A 285 16.00 -2.74 -2.96
N PRO A 286 15.64 -1.96 -1.92
CA PRO A 286 15.33 -2.53 -0.61
C PRO A 286 14.10 -3.46 -0.61
N ALA A 287 13.21 -3.37 -1.62
CA ALA A 287 12.09 -4.28 -1.73
C ALA A 287 12.51 -5.74 -2.00
N VAL A 288 13.70 -5.98 -2.55
CA VAL A 288 14.21 -7.34 -2.82
C VAL A 288 14.50 -8.11 -1.52
N PRO A 289 15.38 -7.64 -0.61
CA PRO A 289 15.61 -8.33 0.65
C PRO A 289 14.39 -8.30 1.58
N MET A 290 13.46 -7.36 1.39
CA MET A 290 12.16 -7.37 2.08
C MET A 290 11.37 -8.65 1.78
N MET A 291 11.44 -9.21 0.57
CA MET A 291 10.72 -10.46 0.25
C MET A 291 11.28 -11.67 1.01
N ALA A 292 12.58 -11.67 1.28
CA ALA A 292 13.21 -12.69 2.09
C ALA A 292 12.81 -12.56 3.57
N SER A 293 12.68 -11.34 4.11
CA SER A 293 12.22 -11.15 5.49
C SER A 293 10.77 -11.58 5.71
N LEU A 294 9.94 -11.52 4.66
CA LEU A 294 8.53 -11.94 4.71
C LEU A 294 8.30 -13.43 4.43
N GLU A 295 9.34 -14.18 4.04
CA GLU A 295 9.19 -15.58 3.64
C GLU A 295 8.54 -16.43 4.72
N LYS A 296 8.92 -16.22 6.00
CA LYS A 296 8.36 -16.99 7.12
C LYS A 296 6.87 -16.74 7.29
N ASP A 297 6.46 -15.48 7.36
CA ASP A 297 5.06 -15.12 7.61
C ASP A 297 4.17 -15.47 6.40
N MET A 298 4.66 -15.25 5.18
CA MET A 298 3.92 -15.64 3.97
C MET A 298 3.80 -17.16 3.82
N ALA A 299 4.85 -17.92 4.18
CA ALA A 299 4.81 -19.37 4.12
C ALA A 299 3.77 -19.98 5.08
N ILE A 300 3.57 -19.40 6.27
CA ILE A 300 2.49 -19.80 7.20
C ILE A 300 1.11 -19.70 6.53
N LEU A 301 0.94 -18.70 5.66
CA LEU A 301 -0.29 -18.43 4.92
C LEU A 301 -0.34 -19.15 3.56
N GLY A 302 0.60 -20.05 3.28
CA GLY A 302 0.67 -20.76 2.00
C GLY A 302 1.03 -19.87 0.81
N VAL A 303 1.55 -18.66 1.06
CA VAL A 303 1.92 -17.68 0.03
C VAL A 303 3.43 -17.74 -0.18
N ASP A 304 3.84 -17.74 -1.44
CA ASP A 304 5.25 -17.69 -1.80
C ASP A 304 5.75 -16.24 -1.91
N SER A 305 6.60 -15.82 -0.96
CA SER A 305 7.08 -14.44 -0.91
C SER A 305 7.91 -14.01 -2.12
N LEU A 306 8.56 -14.95 -2.81
CA LEU A 306 9.35 -14.66 -4.00
C LEU A 306 8.47 -14.50 -5.24
N GLU A 307 7.38 -15.26 -5.34
CA GLU A 307 6.37 -15.06 -6.38
C GLU A 307 5.64 -13.74 -6.18
N PHE A 308 5.25 -13.44 -4.93
CA PHE A 308 4.69 -12.14 -4.55
C PHE A 308 5.64 -10.99 -4.91
N GLY A 309 6.91 -11.10 -4.51
CA GLY A 309 7.94 -10.12 -4.83
C GLY A 309 8.18 -9.95 -6.32
N GLY A 310 8.15 -11.05 -7.07
CA GLY A 310 8.33 -11.05 -8.51
C GLY A 310 7.17 -10.34 -9.22
N ALA A 311 5.94 -10.66 -8.85
CA ALA A 311 4.74 -10.01 -9.36
C ALA A 311 4.73 -8.51 -9.04
N MET A 312 5.05 -8.13 -7.80
CA MET A 312 5.15 -6.74 -7.37
C MET A 312 6.21 -5.97 -8.18
N LEU A 313 7.41 -6.53 -8.37
CA LEU A 313 8.45 -5.88 -9.17
C LEU A 313 8.08 -5.78 -10.66
N ARG A 314 7.35 -6.77 -11.20
CA ARG A 314 6.78 -6.69 -12.55
C ARG A 314 5.82 -5.51 -12.68
N LYS A 315 4.94 -5.30 -11.69
CA LYS A 315 3.98 -4.18 -11.65
C LYS A 315 4.70 -2.83 -11.55
N ILE A 316 5.67 -2.70 -10.64
CA ILE A 316 6.51 -1.49 -10.50
C ILE A 316 7.23 -1.17 -11.81
N ALA A 317 7.87 -2.16 -12.43
CA ALA A 317 8.59 -1.97 -13.69
C ALA A 317 7.67 -1.53 -14.83
N HIS A 318 6.49 -2.13 -14.93
CA HIS A 318 5.47 -1.73 -15.91
C HIS A 318 4.99 -0.29 -15.67
N MET A 319 4.64 0.05 -14.43
CA MET A 319 4.12 1.38 -14.09
C MET A 319 5.17 2.46 -14.31
N LYS A 320 6.43 2.18 -13.94
CA LYS A 320 7.58 3.04 -14.22
C LYS A 320 7.69 3.38 -15.72
N ASP A 321 7.68 2.36 -16.57
CA ASP A 321 7.82 2.54 -18.02
C ASP A 321 6.62 3.30 -18.59
N ARG A 322 5.42 2.96 -18.14
CA ARG A 322 4.17 3.61 -18.52
C ARG A 322 4.15 5.10 -18.20
N VAL A 323 4.60 5.48 -17.01
CA VAL A 323 4.67 6.89 -16.59
C VAL A 323 5.81 7.63 -17.33
N GLY A 324 6.81 6.91 -17.84
CA GLY A 324 7.95 7.46 -18.55
C GLY A 324 9.13 7.80 -17.64
N PHE A 325 9.23 7.12 -16.50
CA PHE A 325 10.40 7.21 -15.62
C PHE A 325 11.53 6.30 -16.15
N ASN A 326 12.59 6.91 -16.68
CA ASN A 326 13.75 6.12 -17.12
C ASN A 326 14.59 5.68 -15.91
N THR A 327 15.29 4.56 -16.08
CA THR A 327 16.21 3.95 -15.11
C THR A 327 17.45 3.45 -15.84
N PHE A 328 18.58 3.33 -15.11
CA PHE A 328 19.84 2.85 -15.68
C PHE A 328 19.72 1.44 -16.23
N ILE A 329 18.92 0.63 -15.56
CA ILE A 329 18.67 -0.76 -15.93
C ILE A 329 17.31 -0.78 -16.65
N PRO A 330 17.25 -1.26 -17.90
CA PRO A 330 15.99 -1.50 -18.58
C PRO A 330 15.11 -2.46 -17.78
N SER A 331 13.79 -2.27 -17.81
CA SER A 331 12.84 -3.10 -17.06
C SER A 331 12.94 -4.58 -17.38
N SER A 332 13.24 -4.96 -18.62
CA SER A 332 13.49 -6.37 -19.00
C SER A 332 14.70 -6.95 -18.25
N VAL A 333 15.82 -6.24 -18.27
CA VAL A 333 17.05 -6.66 -17.57
C VAL A 333 16.85 -6.70 -16.06
N LEU A 334 16.13 -5.73 -15.49
CA LEU A 334 15.83 -5.72 -14.06
C LEU A 334 14.99 -6.94 -13.65
N LYS A 335 13.98 -7.30 -14.45
CA LYS A 335 13.14 -8.49 -14.20
C LYS A 335 13.98 -9.77 -14.22
N GLU A 336 14.87 -9.93 -15.20
CA GLU A 336 15.77 -11.09 -15.27
C GLU A 336 16.71 -11.14 -14.06
N LEU A 337 17.35 -10.02 -13.72
CA LEU A 337 18.26 -9.94 -12.58
C LEU A 337 17.57 -10.29 -11.25
N VAL A 338 16.35 -9.79 -11.04
CA VAL A 338 15.54 -10.12 -9.87
C VAL A 338 15.17 -11.59 -9.87
N ASN A 339 14.75 -12.13 -11.01
CA ASN A 339 14.40 -13.54 -11.14
C ASN A 339 15.59 -14.44 -10.83
N ASP A 340 16.79 -14.09 -11.32
CA ASP A 340 18.03 -14.81 -11.05
C ASP A 340 18.40 -14.73 -9.57
N ALA A 341 18.27 -13.54 -8.96
CA ALA A 341 18.51 -13.35 -7.54
C ALA A 341 17.56 -14.19 -6.67
N PHE A 342 16.28 -14.26 -7.04
CA PHE A 342 15.29 -15.10 -6.36
C PHE A 342 15.54 -16.59 -6.57
N ASN A 343 15.94 -17.02 -7.77
CA ASN A 343 16.34 -18.41 -7.99
C ASN A 343 17.59 -18.79 -7.22
N LEU A 344 18.57 -17.90 -7.14
CA LEU A 344 19.77 -18.11 -6.33
C LEU A 344 19.42 -18.22 -4.85
N TYR A 345 18.60 -17.30 -4.33
CA TYR A 345 18.13 -17.36 -2.96
C TYR A 345 17.33 -18.64 -2.69
N ALA A 346 16.36 -18.98 -3.55
CA ALA A 346 15.54 -20.18 -3.42
C ALA A 346 16.37 -21.46 -3.50
N SER A 347 17.42 -21.53 -4.32
CA SER A 347 18.33 -22.67 -4.38
C SER A 347 19.05 -22.95 -3.05
N TYR A 348 19.20 -21.91 -2.23
CA TYR A 348 19.80 -21.99 -0.90
C TYR A 348 18.75 -22.17 0.21
N SER A 349 17.58 -21.52 0.09
CA SER A 349 16.54 -21.51 1.13
C SER A 349 15.53 -22.66 1.01
N ARG A 350 15.40 -23.32 -0.15
CA ARG A 350 14.33 -24.30 -0.41
C ARG A 350 14.91 -25.64 -0.91
N PRO A 351 14.82 -26.72 -0.12
CA PRO A 351 15.25 -28.04 -0.55
C PRO A 351 14.51 -28.49 -1.81
N GLY A 352 15.26 -28.91 -2.83
CA GLY A 352 14.67 -29.37 -4.10
C GLY A 352 14.16 -28.27 -5.02
N HIS A 353 14.57 -27.00 -4.80
CA HIS A 353 14.23 -25.89 -5.69
C HIS A 353 14.57 -26.20 -7.15
N THR A 354 13.62 -25.93 -8.04
CA THR A 354 13.83 -25.97 -9.49
C THR A 354 13.72 -24.55 -10.05
N PRO A 355 14.63 -24.14 -10.96
CA PRO A 355 14.58 -22.80 -11.52
C PRO A 355 13.21 -22.48 -12.13
N ARG A 356 12.65 -21.32 -11.76
CA ARG A 356 11.34 -20.86 -12.25
C ARG A 356 11.28 -19.35 -12.44
N ARG A 357 10.16 -18.88 -13.03
CA ARG A 357 9.92 -17.47 -13.38
C ARG A 357 9.06 -16.78 -12.31
N PHE A 358 9.67 -16.37 -11.21
CA PHE A 358 8.95 -15.72 -10.11
C PHE A 358 8.27 -14.41 -10.53
N VAL A 359 8.87 -13.67 -11.47
CA VAL A 359 8.33 -12.38 -11.97
C VAL A 359 7.06 -12.53 -12.80
N GLU A 360 6.72 -13.73 -13.24
CA GLU A 360 5.54 -14.03 -14.06
C GLU A 360 4.35 -14.52 -13.22
N ALA A 361 4.53 -14.70 -11.92
CA ALA A 361 3.46 -15.13 -11.04
C ALA A 361 2.30 -14.10 -11.00
N ASP A 362 1.10 -14.64 -10.79
CA ASP A 362 -0.08 -13.87 -10.43
C ASP A 362 -0.43 -14.18 -8.97
N THR A 363 -0.46 -13.15 -8.14
CA THR A 363 -0.58 -13.28 -6.68
C THR A 363 -1.84 -12.63 -6.13
N VAL A 364 -2.71 -12.14 -7.02
CA VAL A 364 -3.98 -11.52 -6.63
C VAL A 364 -5.04 -12.61 -6.46
N MET A 365 -5.75 -12.57 -5.35
CA MET A 365 -6.88 -13.46 -5.08
C MET A 365 -8.19 -12.80 -5.53
N GLY A 366 -9.15 -13.59 -5.98
CA GLY A 366 -10.47 -13.09 -6.38
C GLY A 366 -10.52 -12.55 -7.82
N GLU A 367 -11.61 -12.89 -8.53
CA GLU A 367 -11.81 -12.50 -9.93
C GLU A 367 -11.92 -10.98 -10.09
N ASP A 368 -12.48 -10.30 -9.10
CA ASP A 368 -12.73 -8.86 -9.04
C ASP A 368 -11.42 -8.08 -9.08
N MET A 369 -10.52 -8.39 -8.16
CA MET A 369 -9.25 -7.70 -8.00
C MET A 369 -8.32 -8.04 -9.17
N GLN A 370 -8.37 -9.27 -9.67
CA GLN A 370 -7.69 -9.65 -10.90
C GLN A 370 -8.20 -8.87 -12.11
N ALA A 371 -9.52 -8.65 -12.23
CA ALA A 371 -10.10 -7.87 -13.32
C ALA A 371 -9.67 -6.41 -13.27
N ILE A 372 -9.65 -5.80 -12.08
CA ILE A 372 -9.17 -4.42 -11.86
C ILE A 372 -7.69 -4.29 -12.26
N GLU A 373 -6.84 -5.19 -11.78
CA GLU A 373 -5.42 -5.14 -12.13
C GLU A 373 -5.19 -5.39 -13.61
N LYS A 374 -5.87 -6.39 -14.17
CA LYS A 374 -5.80 -6.67 -15.60
C LYS A 374 -6.22 -5.45 -16.40
N GLU A 375 -7.30 -4.78 -16.03
CA GLU A 375 -7.74 -3.55 -16.69
C GLU A 375 -6.68 -2.44 -16.56
N LEU A 376 -6.15 -2.21 -15.36
CA LEU A 376 -5.12 -1.20 -15.10
C LEU A 376 -3.81 -1.46 -15.85
N PHE A 377 -3.43 -2.71 -16.04
CA PHE A 377 -2.18 -3.07 -16.72
C PHE A 377 -2.37 -3.31 -18.24
N ASP A 378 -3.54 -3.80 -18.69
CA ASP A 378 -3.85 -4.07 -20.12
C ASP A 378 -4.35 -2.84 -20.88
N LEU A 379 -5.22 -2.00 -20.29
CA LEU A 379 -5.68 -0.78 -20.98
C LEU A 379 -4.50 0.09 -21.36
N TYR A 380 -3.48 0.11 -20.51
CA TYR A 380 -2.34 0.97 -20.68
C TYR A 380 -1.15 0.30 -21.37
N SER A 381 -1.07 -1.04 -21.39
CA SER A 381 -0.17 -1.75 -22.32
C SER A 381 -0.56 -1.53 -23.78
N THR A 382 -1.85 -1.31 -24.05
CA THR A 382 -2.38 -1.01 -25.40
C THR A 382 -2.43 0.48 -25.73
N GLY A 383 -1.92 1.35 -24.85
CA GLY A 383 -1.94 2.81 -25.03
C GLY A 383 -3.34 3.43 -25.04
N LYS A 384 -4.37 2.71 -24.56
CA LYS A 384 -5.74 3.22 -24.47
C LYS A 384 -5.89 4.02 -23.18
N LYS A 385 -6.36 5.26 -23.28
CA LYS A 385 -6.80 6.02 -22.09
C LYS A 385 -7.94 5.25 -21.42
N VAL A 386 -7.99 5.24 -20.08
CA VAL A 386 -9.22 4.86 -19.37
C VAL A 386 -10.28 5.86 -19.79
N THR A 387 -11.13 5.42 -20.71
CA THR A 387 -12.30 6.18 -21.13
C THR A 387 -13.34 6.11 -20.01
N GLU A 388 -14.27 7.06 -19.99
CA GLU A 388 -15.42 7.05 -19.06
C GLU A 388 -16.17 5.70 -19.06
N LEU A 389 -16.08 4.93 -20.15
CA LEU A 389 -16.64 3.58 -20.31
C LEU A 389 -15.89 2.49 -19.52
N ALA A 390 -14.56 2.60 -19.43
CA ALA A 390 -13.69 1.71 -18.65
C ALA A 390 -13.86 2.00 -17.15
N SER A 391 -13.81 3.28 -16.76
CA SER A 391 -14.18 3.71 -15.40
C SER A 391 -15.59 3.28 -15.01
N ARG A 392 -16.57 3.35 -15.94
CA ARG A 392 -17.93 2.83 -15.71
C ARG A 392 -17.99 1.32 -15.55
N LYS A 393 -17.14 0.54 -16.23
CA LYS A 393 -17.08 -0.93 -16.05
C LYS A 393 -16.43 -1.32 -14.71
N ILE A 394 -15.37 -0.62 -14.30
CA ILE A 394 -14.81 -0.73 -12.93
C ILE A 394 -15.87 -0.34 -11.88
N LEU A 395 -16.71 0.67 -12.17
CA LEU A 395 -17.80 1.10 -11.29
C LEU A 395 -19.05 0.20 -11.32
N ASP A 396 -19.34 -0.48 -12.44
CA ASP A 396 -20.49 -1.38 -12.64
C ASP A 396 -20.29 -2.77 -11.99
N TRP A 397 -19.07 -3.08 -11.55
CA TRP A 397 -18.75 -4.25 -10.72
C TRP A 397 -19.63 -4.36 -9.46
N ARG A 398 -20.18 -3.23 -8.98
CA ARG A 398 -21.17 -3.14 -7.89
C ARG A 398 -22.53 -3.79 -8.16
N LYS A 399 -22.81 -4.30 -9.36
CA LYS A 399 -24.10 -4.95 -9.69
C LYS A 399 -24.06 -6.49 -9.66
N ALA A 400 -22.89 -7.09 -9.45
CA ALA A 400 -22.72 -8.54 -9.42
C ALA A 400 -22.53 -9.13 -8.01
N ALA A 401 -22.45 -8.29 -6.98
CA ALA A 401 -22.57 -8.64 -5.56
C ALA A 401 -23.87 -8.04 -4.99
#